data_AF-A0A968HE74-F1
#
_entry.id   AF-A0A968HE74-F1
#
_cell.length_a   1.000
_cell.length_b   1.000
_cell.length_c   1.000
_cell.angle_alpha   90.00
_cell.angle_beta   90.00
_cell.angle_gamma   90.00
#
_symmetry.space_group_name_H-M   'P 1'
#
loop_
_entity.id
_entity.type
_entity.pdbx_description
1 polymer ?
#
loop_
_entity_poly.entity_id
_entity_poly.type
_entity_poly.pdbx_seq_one_letter_code
_entity_poly.pdbx_strand_id
1 'polypeptide(L)' 'MKHVHKYDSLMHERVSAELANLGIEAAELRRCKECGKEMPFLMTKKGIWVQLFEEKGPEDQDILLA' A
#
# COMPACT_ATOMS: atom_id res chain seq x y z
N MET A 1 -8.02 -7.77 15.61
CA MET A 1 -7.66 -9.20 15.48
C MET A 1 -6.29 -9.32 14.83
N LYS A 2 -5.32 -9.98 15.49
CA LYS A 2 -3.97 -10.19 14.93
C LYS A 2 -4.06 -11.29 13.87
N HIS A 3 -3.98 -10.93 12.60
CA HIS A 3 -3.88 -11.86 11.48
C HIS A 3 -2.84 -11.32 10.49
N VAL A 4 -2.33 -12.18 9.64
CA VAL A 4 -1.40 -11.78 8.57
C VAL A 4 -2.23 -11.23 7.41
N HIS A 5 -2.03 -9.97 7.05
CA HIS A 5 -2.81 -9.34 6.01
C HIS A 5 -2.52 -9.96 4.63
N LYS A 6 -3.54 -10.61 4.06
CA LYS A 6 -3.57 -11.03 2.65
C LYS A 6 -4.43 -10.06 1.86
N TYR A 7 -3.80 -9.32 0.96
CA TYR A 7 -4.42 -8.23 0.22
C TYR A 7 -4.84 -8.63 -1.21
N ASP A 8 -6.04 -8.26 -1.62
CA ASP A 8 -6.51 -8.32 -3.01
C ASP A 8 -6.51 -6.95 -3.68
N SER A 9 -6.32 -6.94 -5.00
CA SER A 9 -6.47 -5.76 -5.82
C SER A 9 -7.87 -5.16 -5.75
N LEU A 10 -7.98 -3.85 -5.48
CA LEU A 10 -9.22 -3.11 -5.66
C LEU A 10 -9.20 -2.24 -6.91
N MET A 11 -8.09 -1.55 -7.16
CA MET A 11 -8.00 -0.52 -8.19
C MET A 11 -6.57 -0.38 -8.66
N HIS A 12 -6.37 -0.39 -9.98
CA HIS A 12 -5.05 -0.26 -10.61
C HIS A 12 -5.00 1.06 -11.39
N GLU A 13 -4.29 2.05 -10.84
CA GLU A 13 -4.13 3.35 -11.48
C GLU A 13 -2.74 3.49 -12.08
N ARG A 14 -2.68 4.12 -13.25
CA ARG A 14 -1.41 4.58 -13.79
C ARG A 14 -0.90 5.73 -12.92
N VAL A 15 0.39 5.77 -12.70
CA VAL A 15 1.01 6.87 -11.96
C VAL A 15 1.34 8.04 -12.88
N SER A 16 1.54 9.22 -12.29
CA SER A 16 1.94 10.41 -13.03
C SER A 16 3.33 10.24 -13.64
N ALA A 17 3.66 11.09 -14.62
CA ALA A 17 4.99 11.09 -15.25
C ALA A 17 6.10 11.39 -14.23
N GLU A 18 5.83 12.23 -13.23
CA GLU A 18 6.76 12.54 -12.14
C GLU A 18 7.11 11.29 -11.34
N LEU A 19 6.13 10.46 -11.00
CA LEU A 19 6.36 9.20 -10.28
C LEU A 19 7.04 8.15 -11.17
N ALA A 20 6.71 8.10 -12.46
CA ALA A 20 7.42 7.27 -13.44
C ALA A 20 8.92 7.60 -13.51
N ASN A 21 9.27 8.89 -13.50
CA ASN A 21 10.66 9.35 -13.48
C ASN A 21 11.40 8.98 -12.18
N LEU A 22 10.67 8.76 -11.09
CA LEU A 22 11.20 8.24 -9.82
C LEU A 22 11.31 6.71 -9.78
N GLY A 23 10.93 6.02 -10.86
CA GLY A 23 11.03 4.57 -10.99
C GLY A 23 9.82 3.81 -10.43
N ILE A 24 8.67 4.47 -10.29
CA ILE A 24 7.39 3.85 -9.93
C ILE A 24 6.57 3.71 -11.20
N GLU A 25 6.11 2.51 -11.54
CA GLU A 25 5.36 2.25 -12.79
C GLU A 25 3.85 2.21 -12.60
N ALA A 26 3.39 1.86 -11.40
CA ALA A 26 1.97 1.80 -11.08
C ALA A 26 1.72 1.95 -9.58
N ALA A 27 0.48 2.29 -9.24
CA ALA A 27 -0.01 2.30 -7.88
C ALA A 27 -1.32 1.51 -7.81
N GLU A 28 -1.55 0.88 -6.68
CA GLU A 28 -2.72 0.03 -6.49
C GLU A 28 -3.20 0.08 -5.05
N LEU A 29 -4.50 0.31 -4.85
CA LEU A 29 -5.10 0.12 -3.53
C LEU A 29 -5.50 -1.33 -3.39
N ARG A 30 -5.07 -1.98 -2.31
CA ARG A 30 -5.43 -3.36 -2.02
C ARG A 30 -6.16 -3.50 -0.70
N ARG A 31 -7.08 -4.45 -0.59
CA ARG A 31 -7.87 -4.69 0.61
C ARG A 31 -7.59 -6.05 1.21
N CYS A 32 -7.41 -6.09 2.52
CA CYS A 32 -7.25 -7.33 3.24
C CYS A 32 -8.57 -8.12 3.26
N LYS A 33 -8.53 -9.40 2.85
CA LYS A 33 -9.71 -10.29 2.84
C LYS A 33 -10.36 -10.47 4.21
N GLU A 34 -9.55 -10.49 5.26
CA GLU A 34 -10.01 -10.91 6.59
C GLU A 34 -10.58 -9.75 7.41
N CYS A 35 -9.92 -8.58 7.40
CA CYS A 35 -10.37 -7.43 8.18
C CYS A 35 -10.83 -6.23 7.36
N GLY A 36 -10.75 -6.29 6.03
CA GLY A 36 -11.13 -5.18 5.16
C GLY A 36 -10.16 -3.98 5.17
N LYS A 37 -9.02 -4.07 5.88
CA LYS A 37 -8.00 -2.99 5.90
C LYS A 37 -7.48 -2.72 4.49
N GLU A 38 -7.47 -1.47 4.09
CA GLU A 38 -6.91 -1.03 2.82
C GLU A 38 -5.44 -0.63 2.97
N MET A 39 -4.62 -0.96 1.98
CA MET A 39 -3.19 -0.66 1.95
C MET A 39 -2.78 -0.32 0.51
N PRO A 40 -2.18 0.86 0.27
CA PRO A 40 -1.60 1.18 -1.02
C PRO A 40 -0.29 0.44 -1.27
N PHE A 41 -0.14 -0.04 -2.49
CA PHE A 41 1.07 -0.65 -3.01
C PHE A 41 1.57 0.13 -4.22
N LEU A 42 2.89 0.19 -4.37
CA LEU A 42 3.56 0.75 -5.53
C LEU A 42 4.29 -0.35 -6.29
N MET A 43 4.21 -0.30 -7.62
CA MET A 43 5.03 -1.15 -8.48
C MET A 43 6.29 -0.40 -8.87
N THR A 44 7.44 -0.96 -8.54
CA THR A 44 8.73 -0.42 -8.99
C THR A 44 8.97 -0.73 -10.47
N LYS A 45 9.90 -0.03 -11.11
CA LYS A 45 10.39 -0.30 -12.47
C LYS A 45 10.97 -1.69 -12.73
N LYS A 46 11.10 -2.50 -11.66
CA LYS A 46 11.54 -3.90 -11.73
C LYS A 46 10.34 -4.87 -11.70
N GLY A 47 9.11 -4.36 -11.77
CA GLY A 47 7.88 -5.15 -11.63
C GLY A 47 7.59 -5.65 -10.21
N ILE A 48 8.30 -5.14 -9.20
CA ILE A 48 8.14 -5.55 -7.80
C ILE A 48 7.11 -4.65 -7.12
N TRP A 49 6.08 -5.26 -6.51
CA TRP A 49 5.11 -4.57 -5.68
C TRP A 49 5.61 -4.43 -4.24
N VAL A 50 5.61 -3.20 -3.75
CA VAL A 50 5.99 -2.85 -2.37
C VAL A 50 4.84 -2.15 -1.67
N GLN A 51 4.67 -2.41 -0.37
CA GLN A 51 3.74 -1.64 0.45
C GLN A 51 4.25 -0.20 0.55
N LEU A 52 3.34 0.76 0.43
CA LEU A 52 3.72 2.17 0.57
C LEU A 52 3.96 2.54 2.03
N PHE A 53 3.21 1.94 2.94
CA PHE A 53 3.31 2.19 4.37
C PHE A 53 3.64 0.90 5.11
N GLU A 54 4.54 0.99 6.08
CA GLU A 54 4.75 -0.09 7.03
C GLU A 54 3.52 -0.27 7.91
N GLU A 55 3.23 -1.52 8.27
CA GLU A 55 2.20 -1.80 9.23
C GLU A 55 2.68 -1.47 10.63
N LYS A 56 2.39 -0.24 11.05
CA LYS A 56 2.49 0.16 12.45
C LYS A 56 1.70 -0.82 13.32
N GLY A 57 2.36 -1.36 14.34
CA GLY A 57 1.69 -2.14 15.37
C GLY A 57 0.64 -1.29 16.08
N PRO A 58 -0.32 -1.88 16.81
CA PRO A 58 -1.31 -1.12 17.58
C PRO A 58 -0.69 -0.16 18.62
N GLU A 59 0.61 -0.29 18.91
CA GLU A 59 1.37 0.54 19.85
C GLU A 59 1.88 1.85 19.23
N ASP A 60 1.85 1.98 17.89
CA ASP A 60 2.39 3.14 17.15
C ASP A 60 1.29 4.09 16.62
N GLN A 61 0.03 3.87 17.00
CA GLN A 61 -1.14 4.65 16.52
C GLN A 61 -1.49 5.87 17.40
N ASP A 62 -0.69 6.20 18.41
CA ASP A 62 -1.01 7.28 19.35
C ASP A 62 -0.53 8.69 18.96
N ILE A 63 0.01 8.89 17.74
CA ILE A 63 0.50 10.21 17.36
C ILE A 63 0.06 10.54 15.93
N LEU A 64 -1.07 11.22 15.84
CA LEU A 64 -1.24 12.52 15.14
C LEU A 64 -2.73 12.90 15.16
N LEU A 65 -3.20 13.38 16.31
CA LEU A 65 -4.30 14.34 16.41
C LEU A 65 -3.67 15.69 16.77
N ALA A 66 -3.25 16.46 15.77
CA ALA A 66 -2.88 17.87 15.89
C ALA A 66 -3.20 18.58 14.59
#